data_AF-A0A7W5VHR4-F1
#
_entry.id   AF-A0A7W5VHR4-F1
#
_cell.length_a   1.000
_cell.length_b   1.000
_cell.length_c   1.000
_cell.angle_alpha   90.00
_cell.angle_beta   90.00
_cell.angle_gamma   90.00
#
_symmetry.space_group_name_H-M   'P 1'
#
loop_
_entity.id
_entity.type
_entity.pdbx_description
1 polymer ?
#
loop_
_entity_poly.entity_id
_entity_poly.type
_entity_poly.pdbx_seq_one_letter_code
_entity_poly.pdbx_strand_id
1 'polypeptide(L)'
;MHLADRRGTEIVHLTHHAPDARQPRLTKMTVAAASTTLQPLGANLHHVSARYDGPQHKAVRRAADRVHHLLDAFEAPHTITGDALCGIDPATGNTTVYTGLALGGGRPYTFATGSLPADGLRKAAELTVITGHCLWPEDAVRLVTTTGQRMSLLALRSCRLVDVPAIVSIEWDGPELSVYEIESCARLADSVAALAAPAGLRLPTTIAVQLPRLQYYGIVEPLLRSGKMCPELGVHLFDLIDDHRGRLIAHWERQLELRLPAGWRSRIEVSARPELDHFADRVYHGLTRGRVLGVHDLPAADRCDPVIAAVLRHMRPRTVAELGVATYVAQYLRAGVGGSLAVAVENDPERRILSTARRVATELGSHRGGPVRMVGLYPLGRLWATQAGTVTRPDLYQHTPGRWARDSASGELVDLLQLCGDLYPARRELYPALGMAAVLESA
;
A
#
# COMPACT_ATOMS: atom_id res chain seq x y z
N MET A 1 3.16 -18.64 -24.92
CA MET A 1 2.81 -17.40 -25.65
C MET A 1 2.50 -16.34 -24.60
N HIS A 2 3.37 -15.34 -24.42
CA HIS A 2 3.33 -14.43 -23.26
C HIS A 2 2.12 -13.50 -23.29
N LEU A 3 1.28 -13.56 -22.25
CA LEU A 3 0.15 -12.64 -22.03
C LEU A 3 0.61 -11.18 -21.90
N ALA A 4 1.86 -10.95 -21.51
CA ALA A 4 2.48 -9.62 -21.41
C ALA A 4 2.59 -8.85 -22.75
N ASP A 5 2.51 -9.53 -23.90
CA ASP A 5 2.54 -8.90 -25.23
C ASP A 5 1.14 -8.56 -25.78
N ARG A 6 0.06 -9.00 -25.13
CA ARG A 6 -1.31 -8.64 -25.54
C ARG A 6 -1.70 -7.26 -24.99
N ARG A 7 -1.22 -6.22 -25.67
CA ARG A 7 -1.57 -4.81 -25.41
C ARG A 7 -3.07 -4.59 -25.62
N GLY A 8 -3.76 -4.02 -24.63
CA GLY A 8 -5.16 -3.59 -24.75
C GLY A 8 -6.22 -4.67 -24.51
N THR A 9 -5.85 -5.78 -23.86
CA THR A 9 -6.77 -6.91 -23.67
C THR A 9 -7.75 -6.64 -22.52
N GLU A 10 -9.02 -6.72 -22.83
CA GLU A 10 -10.11 -6.73 -21.86
C GLU A 10 -10.24 -8.16 -21.28
N ILE A 11 -10.27 -8.27 -19.95
CA ILE A 11 -10.48 -9.54 -19.26
C ILE A 11 -11.86 -9.46 -18.60
N VAL A 12 -12.81 -10.29 -19.04
CA VAL A 12 -14.18 -10.32 -18.52
C VAL A 12 -14.31 -11.50 -17.57
N HIS A 13 -14.47 -11.23 -16.27
CA HIS A 13 -14.63 -12.29 -15.29
C HIS A 13 -16.05 -12.86 -15.30
N LEU A 14 -16.17 -14.17 -15.53
CA LEU A 14 -17.26 -15.00 -15.05
C LEU A 14 -16.67 -16.35 -14.64
N THR A 15 -16.48 -16.58 -13.32
CA THR A 15 -16.96 -17.77 -12.59
C THR A 15 -16.67 -17.74 -11.07
N HIS A 16 -17.77 -17.71 -10.29
CA HIS A 16 -18.09 -18.22 -8.94
C HIS A 16 -17.09 -18.20 -7.76
N HIS A 17 -17.41 -17.37 -6.74
CA HIS A 17 -18.23 -17.82 -5.61
C HIS A 17 -19.51 -16.97 -5.62
N ALA A 18 -20.66 -17.49 -5.20
CA ALA A 18 -21.93 -16.76 -5.24
C ALA A 18 -21.77 -15.39 -4.57
N PRO A 19 -21.79 -14.26 -5.31
CA PRO A 19 -21.73 -12.97 -4.66
C PRO A 19 -22.99 -12.86 -3.83
N ASP A 20 -22.84 -12.44 -2.58
CA ASP A 20 -23.97 -11.94 -1.82
C ASP A 20 -24.69 -10.92 -2.71
N ALA A 21 -26.02 -11.00 -2.82
CA ALA A 21 -26.81 -10.25 -3.81
C ALA A 21 -26.66 -8.71 -3.68
N ARG A 22 -25.97 -8.25 -2.63
CA ARG A 22 -25.69 -6.86 -2.29
C ARG A 22 -24.29 -6.38 -2.66
N GLN A 23 -23.37 -7.26 -3.06
CA GLN A 23 -22.05 -6.82 -3.53
C GLN A 23 -22.14 -6.39 -5.00
N PRO A 24 -21.59 -5.22 -5.34
CA PRO A 24 -21.52 -4.85 -6.73
C PRO A 24 -20.66 -5.85 -7.50
N ARG A 25 -21.21 -6.41 -8.57
CA ARG A 25 -20.49 -7.38 -9.38
C ARG A 25 -19.35 -6.67 -10.11
N LEU A 26 -18.11 -7.10 -9.85
CA LEU A 26 -16.97 -6.84 -10.72
C LEU A 26 -17.38 -7.28 -12.14
N THR A 27 -17.42 -6.35 -13.08
CA THR A 27 -17.88 -6.64 -14.45
C THR A 27 -16.74 -6.82 -15.42
N LYS A 28 -15.60 -6.18 -15.17
CA LYS A 28 -14.46 -6.19 -16.09
C LYS A 28 -13.15 -5.94 -15.34
N MET A 29 -12.10 -6.64 -15.76
CA MET A 29 -10.73 -6.32 -15.43
C MET A 29 -10.01 -5.84 -16.68
N THR A 30 -9.20 -4.81 -16.55
CA THR A 30 -8.40 -4.27 -17.66
C THR A 30 -6.95 -4.29 -17.25
N VAL A 31 -6.09 -4.83 -18.11
CA VAL A 31 -4.65 -4.66 -17.98
C VAL A 31 -4.30 -3.33 -18.62
N ALA A 32 -3.78 -2.38 -17.83
CA ALA A 32 -3.34 -1.10 -18.37
C ALA A 32 -2.15 -1.34 -19.34
N ALA A 33 -2.45 -1.31 -20.63
CA ALA A 33 -1.46 -1.23 -21.69
C ALA A 33 -1.22 0.24 -22.04
N ALA A 34 0.01 0.57 -22.43
CA ALA A 34 0.34 1.89 -23.01
C ALA A 34 -0.51 2.08 -24.28
N SER A 35 -1.66 2.75 -24.13
CA SER A 35 -2.59 3.03 -25.21
C SER A 35 -2.20 4.37 -25.83
N THR A 36 -2.06 4.44 -27.15
CA THR A 36 -1.61 5.68 -27.80
C THR A 36 -2.68 6.79 -27.82
N THR A 37 -3.91 6.50 -27.41
CA THR A 37 -5.05 7.43 -27.44
C THR A 37 -5.58 7.73 -26.04
N LEU A 38 -6.30 8.86 -25.92
CA LEU A 38 -6.95 9.27 -24.69
C LEU A 38 -8.15 8.37 -24.41
N GLN A 39 -7.88 7.17 -23.90
CA GLN A 39 -8.92 6.22 -23.54
C GLN A 39 -9.37 6.48 -22.10
N PRO A 40 -10.67 6.71 -21.88
CA PRO A 40 -11.22 6.72 -20.54
C PRO A 40 -11.08 5.31 -19.98
N LEU A 41 -10.30 5.19 -18.92
CA LEU A 41 -10.17 3.94 -18.20
C LEU A 41 -11.20 3.85 -17.06
N GLY A 42 -12.00 4.90 -16.86
CA GLY A 42 -13.10 5.05 -15.91
C GLY A 42 -13.69 6.46 -15.99
N ALA A 43 -14.67 6.80 -15.14
CA ALA A 43 -15.35 8.11 -15.19
C ALA A 43 -14.40 9.31 -15.00
N ASN A 44 -13.29 9.12 -14.28
CA ASN A 44 -12.40 10.22 -13.87
C ASN A 44 -10.92 9.99 -14.18
N LEU A 45 -10.54 8.88 -14.84
CA LEU A 45 -9.14 8.54 -15.10
C LEU A 45 -8.94 8.27 -16.60
N HIS A 46 -8.01 9.00 -17.21
CA HIS A 46 -7.75 8.93 -18.65
C HIS A 46 -6.27 8.69 -18.90
N HIS A 47 -5.97 7.85 -19.89
CA HIS A 47 -4.60 7.71 -20.38
C HIS A 47 -4.22 8.92 -21.24
N VAL A 48 -3.01 9.43 -21.08
CA VAL A 48 -2.43 10.49 -21.90
C VAL A 48 -1.13 9.96 -22.47
N SER A 49 -1.06 9.83 -23.80
CA SER A 49 0.14 9.30 -24.45
C SER A 49 1.23 10.37 -24.56
N ALA A 50 2.47 9.92 -24.71
CA ALA A 50 3.63 10.79 -24.89
C ALA A 50 3.52 11.80 -26.05
N ARG A 51 2.64 11.55 -27.03
CA ARG A 51 2.41 12.40 -28.21
C ARG A 51 1.27 13.39 -28.05
N TYR A 52 0.63 13.44 -26.88
CA TYR A 52 -0.53 14.28 -26.63
C TYR A 52 -0.12 15.73 -26.35
N ASP A 53 -0.68 16.67 -27.13
CA ASP A 53 -0.43 18.12 -26.99
C ASP A 53 -1.68 18.93 -26.57
N GLY A 54 -2.53 18.33 -25.72
CA GLY A 54 -3.72 19.01 -25.19
C GLY A 54 -3.48 19.69 -23.83
N PRO A 55 -4.55 20.18 -23.17
CA PRO A 55 -4.45 21.05 -21.99
C PRO A 55 -3.74 20.41 -20.78
N GLN A 56 -3.72 19.08 -20.69
CA GLN A 56 -3.04 18.34 -19.62
C GLN A 56 -1.52 18.25 -19.80
N HIS A 57 -0.97 18.59 -20.99
CA HIS A 57 0.46 18.42 -21.31
C HIS A 57 1.39 19.10 -20.29
N LYS A 58 1.05 20.30 -19.81
CA LYS A 58 1.83 21.01 -18.78
C LYS A 58 1.80 20.28 -17.43
N ALA A 59 0.67 19.68 -17.06
CA ALA A 59 0.53 18.92 -15.82
C ALA A 59 1.30 17.60 -15.88
N VAL A 60 1.25 16.92 -17.03
CA VAL A 60 2.04 15.70 -17.32
C VAL A 60 3.53 15.98 -17.23
N ARG A 61 4.03 17.01 -17.90
CA ARG A 61 5.44 17.39 -17.84
C ARG A 61 5.90 17.68 -16.42
N ARG A 62 5.15 18.48 -15.66
CA ARG A 62 5.45 18.76 -14.26
C ARG A 62 5.46 17.50 -13.38
N ALA A 63 4.59 16.54 -13.67
CA ALA A 63 4.56 15.26 -12.95
C ALA A 63 5.79 14.42 -13.30
N ALA A 64 6.16 14.37 -14.58
CA ALA A 64 7.35 13.70 -15.05
C ALA A 64 8.62 14.29 -14.45
N ASP A 65 8.77 15.62 -14.46
CA ASP A 65 9.90 16.33 -13.87
C ASP A 65 10.02 16.02 -12.37
N ARG A 66 8.90 15.98 -11.63
CA ARG A 66 8.90 15.61 -10.21
C ARG A 66 9.37 14.18 -9.96
N VAL A 67 8.87 13.23 -10.75
CA VAL A 67 9.26 11.81 -10.64
C VAL A 67 10.72 11.64 -11.01
N HIS A 68 11.16 12.24 -12.12
CA HIS A 68 12.53 12.20 -12.61
C HIS A 68 13.50 12.78 -11.58
N HIS A 69 13.22 13.99 -11.08
CA HIS A 69 14.05 14.64 -10.06
C HIS A 69 14.16 13.82 -8.77
N LEU A 70 13.06 13.19 -8.35
CA LEU A 70 13.08 12.30 -7.20
C LEU A 70 14.02 11.12 -7.48
N LEU A 71 13.80 10.37 -8.57
CA LEU A 71 14.56 9.15 -8.88
C LEU A 71 16.04 9.40 -9.19
N ASP A 72 16.37 10.51 -9.85
CA ASP A 72 17.75 10.93 -10.10
C ASP A 72 18.53 11.12 -8.79
N ALA A 73 17.90 11.68 -7.76
CA ALA A 73 18.54 11.87 -6.48
C ALA A 73 18.82 10.55 -5.74
N PHE A 74 18.04 9.51 -6.03
CA PHE A 74 18.32 8.14 -5.59
C PHE A 74 19.28 7.40 -6.51
N GLU A 75 19.66 8.00 -7.65
CA GLU A 75 20.37 7.33 -8.74
C GLU A 75 19.68 6.03 -9.17
N ALA A 76 18.35 6.01 -9.05
CA ALA A 76 17.54 4.88 -9.45
C ALA A 76 17.55 4.79 -10.97
N PRO A 77 17.98 3.66 -11.58
CA PRO A 77 17.92 3.48 -13.02
C PRO A 77 16.48 3.55 -13.50
N HIS A 78 16.17 4.55 -14.31
CA HIS A 78 14.80 4.77 -14.77
C HIS A 78 14.72 5.45 -16.12
N THR A 79 13.55 5.36 -16.75
CA THR A 79 13.25 6.08 -17.99
C THR A 79 11.81 6.57 -17.94
N ILE A 80 11.61 7.87 -18.12
CA ILE A 80 10.27 8.45 -18.29
C ILE A 80 9.77 8.05 -19.67
N THR A 81 8.64 7.35 -19.72
CA THR A 81 8.08 6.85 -21.00
C THR A 81 7.34 7.95 -21.78
N GLY A 82 6.98 9.05 -21.10
CA GLY A 82 6.18 10.14 -21.64
C GLY A 82 4.66 9.89 -21.54
N ASP A 83 4.24 8.64 -21.35
CA ASP A 83 2.86 8.31 -21.07
C ASP A 83 2.47 8.73 -19.64
N ALA A 84 1.18 8.96 -19.40
CA ALA A 84 0.66 9.33 -18.10
C ALA A 84 -0.80 8.89 -17.91
N LEU A 85 -1.21 8.81 -16.66
CA LEU A 85 -2.61 8.68 -16.27
C LEU A 85 -3.04 9.95 -15.55
N CYS A 86 -4.11 10.57 -16.04
CA CYS A 86 -4.64 11.80 -15.48
C CYS A 86 -5.99 11.52 -14.83
N GLY A 87 -6.06 11.71 -13.52
CA GLY A 87 -7.27 11.68 -12.72
C GLY A 87 -7.83 13.08 -12.54
N ILE A 88 -9.08 13.36 -12.90
CA ILE A 88 -9.73 14.65 -12.62
C ILE A 88 -10.69 14.47 -11.44
N ASP A 89 -10.46 15.21 -10.36
CA ASP A 89 -11.41 15.29 -9.26
C ASP A 89 -12.65 16.09 -9.71
N PRO A 90 -13.85 15.48 -9.77
CA PRO A 90 -15.05 16.17 -10.22
C PRO A 90 -15.52 17.27 -9.26
N ALA A 91 -15.14 17.22 -7.98
CA ALA A 91 -15.53 18.22 -6.98
C ALA A 91 -14.65 19.48 -7.05
N THR A 92 -13.36 19.31 -7.35
CA THR A 92 -12.38 20.42 -7.32
C THR A 92 -11.84 20.81 -8.69
N GLY A 93 -12.07 19.99 -9.72
CA GLY A 93 -11.44 20.12 -11.04
C GLY A 93 -9.93 19.83 -11.05
N ASN A 94 -9.34 19.47 -9.90
CA ASN A 94 -7.91 19.25 -9.80
C ASN A 94 -7.48 17.99 -10.55
N THR A 95 -6.40 18.11 -11.31
CA THR A 95 -5.82 16.99 -12.04
C THR A 95 -4.70 16.36 -11.22
N THR A 96 -4.88 15.09 -10.85
CA THR A 96 -3.81 14.22 -10.36
C THR A 96 -3.17 13.51 -11.55
N VAL A 97 -1.84 13.53 -11.65
CA VAL A 97 -1.14 12.90 -12.78
C VAL A 97 -0.13 11.89 -12.29
N TYR A 98 -0.23 10.66 -12.79
CA TYR A 98 0.72 9.57 -12.59
C TYR A 98 1.54 9.42 -13.86
N THR A 99 2.86 9.50 -13.73
CA THR A 99 3.76 9.43 -14.88
C THR A 99 4.11 7.98 -15.18
N GLY A 100 4.00 7.58 -16.43
CA GLY A 100 4.46 6.30 -16.93
C GLY A 100 5.99 6.23 -16.88
N LEU A 101 6.49 5.23 -16.17
CA LEU A 101 7.88 5.11 -15.80
C LEU A 101 8.36 3.69 -16.12
N ALA A 102 9.54 3.54 -16.70
CA ALA A 102 10.28 2.30 -16.62
C ALA A 102 11.18 2.36 -15.36
N LEU A 103 10.90 1.56 -14.34
CA LEU A 103 11.62 1.58 -13.06
C LEU A 103 12.01 0.17 -12.64
N GLY A 104 13.32 -0.03 -12.44
CA GLY A 104 13.89 -1.30 -12.00
C GLY A 104 13.67 -2.46 -12.96
N GLY A 105 13.06 -2.28 -14.15
CA GLY A 105 12.56 -3.33 -15.08
C GLY A 105 11.02 -3.39 -15.25
N GLY A 106 10.28 -2.59 -14.48
CA GLY A 106 8.82 -2.56 -14.43
C GLY A 106 8.30 -1.36 -15.18
N ARG A 107 6.99 -1.30 -15.40
CA ARG A 107 6.35 -0.15 -16.08
C ARG A 107 5.20 0.46 -15.26
N PRO A 108 5.44 0.91 -14.02
CA PRO A 108 4.39 1.53 -13.22
C PRO A 108 4.00 2.91 -13.76
N TYR A 109 2.77 3.31 -13.48
CA TYR A 109 2.41 4.72 -13.48
C TYR A 109 2.54 5.25 -12.07
N THR A 110 3.34 6.30 -11.89
CA THR A 110 3.79 6.69 -10.57
C THR A 110 3.48 8.15 -10.28
N PHE A 111 2.94 8.39 -9.09
CA PHE A 111 2.81 9.73 -8.53
C PHE A 111 3.92 9.96 -7.52
N ALA A 112 4.54 11.15 -7.56
CA ALA A 112 5.54 11.57 -6.60
C ALA A 112 5.10 12.83 -5.86
N THR A 113 5.40 12.91 -4.56
CA THR A 113 5.14 14.09 -3.72
C THR A 113 6.25 14.37 -2.74
N GLY A 114 6.38 15.65 -2.40
CA GLY A 114 7.43 16.17 -1.55
C GLY A 114 8.53 16.83 -2.34
N SER A 115 9.48 17.32 -1.59
CA SER A 115 10.72 17.89 -2.08
C SER A 115 11.85 17.17 -1.36
N LEU A 116 12.84 16.75 -2.14
CA LEU A 116 14.11 16.34 -1.57
C LEU A 116 14.87 17.59 -1.08
N PRO A 117 15.80 17.43 -0.13
CA PRO A 117 16.76 18.48 0.18
C PRO A 117 17.54 18.87 -1.09
N ALA A 118 17.96 20.13 -1.20
CA ALA A 118 18.77 20.60 -2.33
C ALA A 118 20.06 19.78 -2.53
N ASP A 119 20.57 19.16 -1.48
CA ASP A 119 21.76 18.31 -1.50
C ASP A 119 21.47 16.83 -1.87
N GLY A 120 20.23 16.47 -2.18
CA GLY A 120 19.81 15.10 -2.48
C GLY A 120 20.07 14.12 -1.33
N LEU A 121 20.47 12.88 -1.66
CA LEU A 121 20.87 11.85 -0.69
C LEU A 121 22.23 12.11 -0.03
N ARG A 122 23.05 13.03 -0.55
CA ARG A 122 24.46 13.19 -0.11
C ARG A 122 24.61 13.61 1.35
N LYS A 123 23.59 14.24 1.92
CA LYS A 123 23.53 14.66 3.33
C LYS A 123 22.51 13.87 4.15
N ALA A 124 22.05 12.72 3.64
CA ALA A 124 21.23 11.80 4.41
C ALA A 124 22.13 10.89 5.24
N ALA A 125 21.87 10.79 6.55
CA ALA A 125 22.62 9.87 7.42
C ALA A 125 22.19 8.41 7.19
N GLU A 126 20.89 8.23 6.93
CA GLU A 126 20.25 6.94 6.68
C GLU A 126 18.99 7.16 5.82
N LEU A 127 18.50 6.07 5.24
CA LEU A 127 17.30 6.00 4.43
C LEU A 127 16.37 4.99 5.06
N THR A 128 15.13 5.41 5.35
CA THR A 128 14.06 4.46 5.67
C THR A 128 13.01 4.51 4.57
N VAL A 129 12.87 3.41 3.84
CA VAL A 129 11.76 3.19 2.90
C VAL A 129 10.61 2.58 3.68
N ILE A 130 9.50 3.29 3.76
CA ILE A 130 8.27 2.87 4.43
C ILE A 130 7.31 2.40 3.35
N THR A 131 6.88 1.14 3.46
CA THR A 131 5.87 0.54 2.59
C THR A 131 4.83 -0.18 3.44
N GLY A 132 3.58 -0.25 3.00
CA GLY A 132 2.50 -0.79 3.79
C GLY A 132 1.45 -1.49 2.94
N HIS A 133 0.78 -2.45 3.57
CA HIS A 133 -0.22 -3.25 2.89
C HIS A 133 -1.33 -3.67 3.86
N CYS A 134 -2.59 -3.53 3.46
CA CYS A 134 -3.71 -4.07 4.25
C CYS A 134 -3.65 -5.60 4.25
N LEU A 135 -4.01 -6.26 5.35
CA LEU A 135 -3.91 -7.73 5.40
C LEU A 135 -4.81 -8.42 4.39
N TRP A 136 -6.00 -7.88 4.16
CA TRP A 136 -6.98 -8.46 3.25
C TRP A 136 -7.56 -7.43 2.31
N PRO A 137 -8.10 -7.85 1.15
CA PRO A 137 -9.04 -7.02 0.41
C PRO A 137 -10.33 -6.79 1.23
N GLU A 138 -11.10 -5.78 0.85
CA GLU A 138 -12.23 -5.22 1.61
C GLU A 138 -13.23 -6.27 2.07
N ASP A 139 -13.51 -7.27 1.24
CA ASP A 139 -14.56 -8.25 1.45
C ASP A 139 -14.07 -9.64 1.89
N ALA A 140 -12.76 -9.83 2.11
CA ALA A 140 -12.21 -11.16 2.41
C ALA A 140 -12.45 -11.65 3.85
N VAL A 141 -12.78 -10.75 4.77
CA VAL A 141 -13.21 -11.10 6.13
C VAL A 141 -14.62 -10.57 6.35
N ARG A 142 -15.54 -11.48 6.71
CA ARG A 142 -16.96 -11.22 6.86
C ARG A 142 -17.42 -11.57 8.26
N LEU A 143 -18.19 -10.69 8.86
CA LEU A 143 -18.85 -10.89 10.14
C LEU A 143 -20.28 -11.37 9.88
N VAL A 144 -20.65 -12.47 10.52
CA VAL A 144 -22.01 -13.02 10.44
C VAL A 144 -22.79 -12.54 11.65
N THR A 145 -23.95 -11.94 11.41
CA THR A 145 -24.81 -11.40 12.46
C THR A 145 -25.82 -12.43 12.97
N THR A 146 -26.47 -12.14 14.09
CA THR A 146 -27.61 -12.92 14.62
C THR A 146 -28.81 -12.98 13.66
N THR A 147 -28.91 -12.04 12.72
CA THR A 147 -29.94 -12.04 11.67
C THR A 147 -29.54 -12.87 10.44
N GLY A 148 -28.37 -13.51 10.47
CA GLY A 148 -27.80 -14.25 9.34
C GLY A 148 -27.21 -13.35 8.24
N GLN A 149 -27.13 -12.04 8.47
CA GLN A 149 -26.53 -11.10 7.52
C GLN A 149 -25.00 -11.24 7.55
N ARG A 150 -24.39 -11.18 6.37
CA ARG A 150 -22.93 -11.07 6.21
C ARG A 150 -22.54 -9.62 6.00
N MET A 151 -21.54 -9.16 6.74
CA MET A 151 -21.02 -7.80 6.64
C MET A 151 -19.51 -7.87 6.48
N SER A 152 -18.93 -7.14 5.53
CA SER A 152 -17.48 -6.97 5.50
C SER A 152 -17.00 -6.35 6.82
N LEU A 153 -15.91 -6.90 7.37
CA LEU A 153 -15.23 -6.33 8.53
C LEU A 153 -14.89 -4.87 8.28
N LEU A 154 -14.37 -4.54 7.10
CA LEU A 154 -13.92 -3.20 6.75
C LEU A 154 -15.08 -2.23 6.48
N ALA A 155 -16.23 -2.73 6.02
CA ALA A 155 -17.45 -1.94 5.85
C ALA A 155 -17.98 -1.37 7.17
N LEU A 156 -17.67 -1.99 8.32
CA LEU A 156 -18.05 -1.46 9.64
C LEU A 156 -17.54 -0.04 9.91
N ARG A 157 -16.46 0.39 9.26
CA ARG A 157 -15.91 1.75 9.41
C ARG A 157 -16.91 2.84 8.99
N SER A 158 -17.90 2.49 8.17
CA SER A 158 -18.92 3.41 7.66
C SER A 158 -20.32 3.15 8.25
N CYS A 159 -20.48 2.13 9.10
CA CYS A 159 -21.74 1.80 9.75
C CYS A 159 -21.88 2.53 11.09
N ARG A 160 -23.11 2.93 11.43
CA ARG A 160 -23.40 3.38 12.80
C ARG A 160 -23.53 2.16 13.69
N LEU A 161 -22.85 2.16 14.83
CA LEU A 161 -22.83 1.03 15.77
C LEU A 161 -24.24 0.56 16.16
N VAL A 162 -25.19 1.48 16.32
CA VAL A 162 -26.60 1.18 16.66
C VAL A 162 -27.25 0.23 15.64
N ASP A 163 -26.90 0.37 14.36
CA ASP A 163 -27.52 -0.37 13.25
C ASP A 163 -26.91 -1.76 13.04
N VAL A 164 -25.80 -2.07 13.72
CA VAL A 164 -25.11 -3.36 13.58
C VAL A 164 -25.74 -4.38 14.53
N PRO A 165 -26.32 -5.50 14.06
CA PRO A 165 -26.78 -6.56 14.95
C PRO A 165 -25.62 -7.27 15.66
N ALA A 166 -25.90 -8.11 16.65
CA ALA A 166 -24.84 -8.87 17.31
C ALA A 166 -24.15 -9.83 16.32
N ILE A 167 -22.84 -9.98 16.46
CA ILE A 167 -21.97 -10.83 15.65
C ILE A 167 -21.84 -12.19 16.32
N VAL A 168 -22.05 -13.25 15.55
CA VAL A 168 -22.05 -14.64 16.04
C VAL A 168 -20.91 -15.48 15.47
N SER A 169 -20.35 -15.10 14.32
CA SER A 169 -19.18 -15.77 13.75
C SER A 169 -18.42 -14.86 12.78
N ILE A 170 -17.22 -15.33 12.41
CA ILE A 170 -16.35 -14.71 11.42
C ILE A 170 -16.14 -15.74 10.30
N GLU A 171 -16.38 -15.32 9.06
CA GLU A 171 -16.06 -16.07 7.84
C GLU A 171 -14.89 -15.38 7.13
N TRP A 172 -13.99 -16.14 6.51
CA TRP A 172 -12.93 -15.57 5.67
C TRP A 172 -12.63 -16.44 4.45
N ASP A 173 -12.02 -15.87 3.41
CA ASP A 173 -11.80 -16.49 2.09
C ASP A 173 -10.68 -17.56 2.04
N GLY A 174 -10.28 -18.11 3.18
CA GLY A 174 -9.21 -19.10 3.31
C GLY A 174 -7.81 -18.53 3.57
N PRO A 175 -6.79 -19.42 3.68
CA PRO A 175 -5.42 -19.04 4.06
C PRO A 175 -4.57 -18.54 2.88
N GLU A 176 -5.04 -18.69 1.65
CA GLU A 176 -4.32 -18.27 0.45
C GLU A 176 -4.30 -16.74 0.32
N LEU A 177 -3.22 -16.19 -0.21
CA LEU A 177 -3.12 -14.76 -0.51
C LEU A 177 -3.97 -14.44 -1.75
N SER A 178 -4.75 -13.37 -1.70
CA SER A 178 -5.57 -12.92 -2.82
C SER A 178 -4.74 -12.31 -3.95
N VAL A 179 -5.37 -12.12 -5.11
CA VAL A 179 -4.77 -11.39 -6.25
C VAL A 179 -4.32 -9.98 -5.81
N TYR A 180 -5.11 -9.30 -4.98
CA TYR A 180 -4.77 -7.98 -4.44
C TYR A 180 -3.43 -8.02 -3.70
N GLU A 181 -3.29 -8.95 -2.74
CA GLU A 181 -2.08 -9.07 -1.92
C GLU A 181 -0.85 -9.42 -2.74
N ILE A 182 -0.97 -10.34 -3.71
CA ILE A 182 0.16 -10.71 -4.57
C ILE A 182 0.56 -9.55 -5.49
N GLU A 183 -0.42 -8.89 -6.12
CA GLU A 183 -0.20 -7.77 -7.04
C GLU A 183 0.51 -6.61 -6.35
N SER A 184 -0.03 -6.19 -5.21
CA SER A 184 0.43 -5.02 -4.49
C SER A 184 1.81 -5.24 -3.87
N CYS A 185 2.06 -6.41 -3.26
CA CYS A 185 3.38 -6.78 -2.76
C CYS A 185 4.41 -6.78 -3.88
N ALA A 186 4.09 -7.39 -5.02
CA ALA A 186 4.99 -7.43 -6.17
C ALA A 186 5.31 -6.03 -6.71
N ARG A 187 4.28 -5.20 -6.91
CA ARG A 187 4.41 -3.82 -7.41
C ARG A 187 5.20 -2.91 -6.46
N LEU A 188 4.85 -2.94 -5.18
CA LEU A 188 5.49 -2.08 -4.18
C LEU A 188 6.92 -2.55 -3.94
N ALA A 189 7.17 -3.87 -3.82
CA ALA A 189 8.53 -4.41 -3.72
C ALA A 189 9.41 -4.01 -4.92
N ASP A 190 8.83 -3.91 -6.12
CA ASP A 190 9.53 -3.44 -7.31
C ASP A 190 10.02 -1.99 -7.18
N SER A 191 9.14 -1.11 -6.73
CA SER A 191 9.49 0.30 -6.54
C SER A 191 10.42 0.49 -5.34
N VAL A 192 10.22 -0.26 -4.27
CA VAL A 192 11.10 -0.28 -3.10
C VAL A 192 12.50 -0.74 -3.49
N ALA A 193 12.64 -1.87 -4.18
CA ALA A 193 13.93 -2.40 -4.58
C ALA A 193 14.67 -1.44 -5.52
N ALA A 194 13.97 -0.84 -6.47
CA ALA A 194 14.55 0.13 -7.40
C ALA A 194 15.09 1.40 -6.72
N LEU A 195 14.52 1.81 -5.58
CA LEU A 195 15.02 2.92 -4.77
C LEU A 195 16.11 2.49 -3.77
N ALA A 196 15.92 1.35 -3.12
CA ALA A 196 16.80 0.88 -2.06
C ALA A 196 18.13 0.34 -2.58
N ALA A 197 18.14 -0.33 -3.74
CA ALA A 197 19.34 -0.91 -4.35
C ALA A 197 20.41 0.11 -4.83
N PRO A 198 20.12 1.31 -5.30
CA PRO A 198 21.17 2.31 -5.51
C PRO A 198 21.55 3.02 -4.20
N ALA A 199 20.56 3.32 -3.34
CA ALA A 199 20.79 4.08 -2.12
C ALA A 199 21.61 3.33 -1.05
N GLY A 200 21.37 2.03 -0.87
CA GLY A 200 22.07 1.22 0.13
C GLY A 200 23.53 0.92 -0.20
N LEU A 201 24.03 1.36 -1.36
CA LEU A 201 25.47 1.38 -1.65
C LEU A 201 26.19 2.52 -0.91
N ARG A 202 25.44 3.52 -0.43
CA ARG A 202 25.99 4.80 0.04
C ARG A 202 25.64 5.10 1.49
N LEU A 203 24.48 4.65 1.95
CA LEU A 203 24.01 4.91 3.29
C LEU A 203 23.24 3.71 3.86
N PRO A 204 23.24 3.52 5.19
CA PRO A 204 22.38 2.55 5.85
C PRO A 204 20.93 2.70 5.38
N THR A 205 20.33 1.59 4.94
CA THR A 205 18.99 1.57 4.36
C THR A 205 18.12 0.55 5.09
N THR A 206 16.98 1.00 5.60
CA THR A 206 15.96 0.15 6.22
C THR A 206 14.71 0.15 5.36
N ILE A 207 14.13 -1.02 5.11
CA ILE A 207 12.80 -1.19 4.54
C ILE A 207 11.86 -1.56 5.69
N ALA A 208 10.97 -0.63 6.04
CA ALA A 208 9.95 -0.81 7.04
C ALA A 208 8.64 -1.25 6.36
N VAL A 209 8.26 -2.52 6.54
CA VAL A 209 7.00 -3.07 6.02
C VAL A 209 5.92 -2.94 7.09
N GLN A 210 4.89 -2.16 6.80
CA GLN A 210 3.78 -1.84 7.69
C GLN A 210 2.59 -2.73 7.39
N LEU A 211 2.36 -3.70 8.28
CA LEU A 211 1.20 -4.58 8.20
C LEU A 211 0.30 -4.35 9.42
N PRO A 212 -0.98 -3.99 9.20
CA PRO A 212 -1.88 -3.65 10.29
C PRO A 212 -2.19 -4.88 11.15
N ARG A 213 -2.13 -4.69 12.47
CA ARG A 213 -2.55 -5.69 13.47
C ARG A 213 -3.65 -5.11 14.34
N LEU A 214 -3.28 -4.13 15.17
CA LEU A 214 -4.21 -3.42 16.06
C LEU A 214 -5.30 -2.64 15.30
N GLN A 215 -5.04 -2.21 14.06
CA GLN A 215 -5.98 -1.43 13.27
C GLN A 215 -7.28 -2.19 13.00
N TYR A 216 -7.23 -3.52 12.85
CA TYR A 216 -8.43 -4.34 12.71
C TYR A 216 -9.17 -4.51 14.04
N TYR A 217 -8.44 -4.58 15.16
CA TYR A 217 -9.07 -4.52 16.47
C TYR A 217 -9.86 -3.22 16.66
N GLY A 218 -9.31 -2.07 16.25
CA GLY A 218 -10.00 -0.79 16.35
C GLY A 218 -11.30 -0.68 15.55
N ILE A 219 -11.53 -1.59 14.59
CA ILE A 219 -12.81 -1.70 13.88
C ILE A 219 -13.87 -2.38 14.74
N VAL A 220 -13.49 -3.43 15.48
CA VAL A 220 -14.41 -4.26 16.28
C VAL A 220 -14.47 -3.88 17.75
N GLU A 221 -13.55 -3.05 18.25
CA GLU A 221 -13.53 -2.56 19.63
C GLU A 221 -14.90 -2.02 20.08
N PRO A 222 -15.61 -1.18 19.28
CA PRO A 222 -16.93 -0.69 19.70
C PRO A 222 -17.97 -1.81 19.86
N LEU A 223 -17.91 -2.86 19.02
CA LEU A 223 -18.81 -4.02 19.10
C LEU A 223 -18.54 -4.85 20.34
N LEU A 224 -17.26 -5.06 20.67
CA LEU A 224 -16.83 -5.76 21.87
C LEU A 224 -17.27 -4.99 23.13
N ARG A 225 -17.07 -3.67 23.16
CA ARG A 225 -17.51 -2.81 24.29
C ARG A 225 -19.03 -2.83 24.50
N SER A 226 -19.81 -2.84 23.42
CA SER A 226 -21.27 -2.85 23.49
C SER A 226 -21.86 -4.24 23.70
N GLY A 227 -21.04 -5.29 23.86
CA GLY A 227 -21.49 -6.68 23.97
C GLY A 227 -22.14 -7.23 22.69
N LYS A 228 -21.95 -6.55 21.55
CA LYS A 228 -22.44 -6.99 20.23
C LYS A 228 -21.50 -8.02 19.60
N MET A 229 -20.31 -8.20 20.14
CA MET A 229 -19.38 -9.25 19.76
C MET A 229 -18.78 -9.79 21.06
N CYS A 230 -18.70 -11.11 21.22
CA CYS A 230 -18.10 -11.68 22.42
C CYS A 230 -16.56 -11.64 22.35
N PRO A 231 -15.85 -11.61 23.50
CA PRO A 231 -14.39 -11.58 23.53
C PRO A 231 -13.73 -12.76 22.80
N GLU A 232 -14.35 -13.93 22.80
CA GLU A 232 -13.83 -15.13 22.14
C GLU A 232 -13.76 -14.95 20.62
N LEU A 233 -14.77 -14.30 20.02
CA LEU A 233 -14.71 -13.92 18.60
C LEU A 233 -13.63 -12.85 18.36
N GLY A 234 -13.39 -11.97 19.34
CA GLY A 234 -12.30 -10.99 19.29
C GLY A 234 -10.92 -11.65 19.28
N VAL A 235 -10.70 -12.65 20.14
CA VAL A 235 -9.50 -13.49 20.16
C VAL A 235 -9.35 -14.21 18.83
N HIS A 236 -10.42 -14.86 18.36
CA HIS A 236 -10.41 -15.54 17.08
C HIS A 236 -9.97 -14.61 15.94
N LEU A 237 -10.52 -13.39 15.86
CA LEU A 237 -10.09 -12.40 14.86
C LEU A 237 -8.59 -12.09 14.95
N PHE A 238 -8.04 -11.96 16.15
CA PHE A 238 -6.60 -11.75 16.34
C PHE A 238 -5.75 -12.90 15.82
N ASP A 239 -6.16 -14.14 16.05
CA ASP A 239 -5.46 -15.32 15.52
C ASP A 239 -5.41 -15.27 13.99
N LEU A 240 -6.50 -14.83 13.35
CA LEU A 240 -6.55 -14.66 11.89
C LEU A 240 -5.62 -13.57 11.38
N ILE A 241 -5.62 -12.44 12.09
CA ILE A 241 -4.74 -11.32 11.81
C ILE A 241 -3.28 -11.79 11.89
N ASP A 242 -2.89 -12.49 12.95
CA ASP A 242 -1.51 -12.88 13.19
C ASP A 242 -1.05 -13.96 12.19
N ASP A 243 -1.87 -14.98 11.94
CA ASP A 243 -1.61 -16.01 10.93
C ASP A 243 -1.44 -15.41 9.53
N HIS A 244 -2.36 -14.52 9.15
CA HIS A 244 -2.35 -13.94 7.81
C HIS A 244 -1.23 -12.90 7.65
N ARG A 245 -0.97 -12.09 8.68
CA ARG A 245 0.18 -11.19 8.75
C ARG A 245 1.49 -11.96 8.58
N GLY A 246 1.67 -13.09 9.25
CA GLY A 246 2.87 -13.92 9.10
C GLY A 246 3.10 -14.39 7.65
N ARG A 247 2.04 -14.84 6.97
CA ARG A 247 2.11 -15.21 5.54
C ARG A 247 2.48 -14.04 4.65
N LEU A 248 1.90 -12.86 4.90
CA LEU A 248 2.14 -11.68 4.12
C LEU A 248 3.56 -11.11 4.33
N ILE A 249 4.11 -11.19 5.55
CA ILE A 249 5.53 -10.87 5.83
C ILE A 249 6.43 -11.77 5.00
N ALA A 250 6.24 -13.10 5.08
CA ALA A 250 7.06 -14.05 4.33
C ALA A 250 6.96 -13.81 2.81
N HIS A 251 5.77 -13.44 2.32
CA HIS A 251 5.59 -13.06 0.93
C HIS A 251 6.35 -11.79 0.56
N TRP A 252 6.28 -10.75 1.38
CA TRP A 252 7.02 -9.50 1.20
C TRP A 252 8.53 -9.72 1.14
N GLU A 253 9.08 -10.47 2.09
CA GLU A 253 10.49 -10.83 2.13
C GLU A 253 10.92 -11.55 0.85
N ARG A 254 10.10 -12.50 0.38
CA ARG A 254 10.34 -13.20 -0.88
C ARG A 254 10.30 -12.24 -2.09
N GLN A 255 9.32 -11.33 -2.16
CA GLN A 255 9.23 -10.38 -3.28
C GLN A 255 10.42 -9.42 -3.30
N LEU A 256 10.93 -8.99 -2.14
CA LEU A 256 12.14 -8.20 -2.03
C LEU A 256 13.38 -9.00 -2.44
N GLU A 257 13.53 -10.24 -1.99
CA GLU A 257 14.67 -11.11 -2.37
C GLU A 257 14.74 -11.39 -3.88
N LEU A 258 13.58 -11.44 -4.56
CA LEU A 258 13.52 -11.62 -6.01
C LEU A 258 13.90 -10.37 -6.80
N ARG A 259 13.94 -9.20 -6.17
CA ARG A 259 14.11 -7.88 -6.84
C ARG A 259 15.29 -7.08 -6.36
N LEU A 260 15.83 -7.38 -5.20
CA LEU A 260 17.10 -6.84 -4.74
C LEU A 260 18.26 -7.64 -5.36
N PRO A 261 19.41 -6.99 -5.61
CA PRO A 261 20.59 -7.69 -6.12
C PRO A 261 21.12 -8.71 -5.10
N ALA A 262 21.88 -9.72 -5.57
CA ALA A 262 22.49 -10.70 -4.66
C ALA A 262 23.45 -10.04 -3.65
N GLY A 263 23.51 -10.54 -2.42
CA GLY A 263 24.40 -10.03 -1.36
C GLY A 263 23.87 -8.83 -0.57
N TRP A 264 22.78 -8.20 -1.02
CA TRP A 264 22.19 -7.00 -0.41
C TRP A 264 21.56 -7.19 0.96
N ARG A 265 21.24 -8.43 1.33
CA ARG A 265 20.60 -8.77 2.61
C ARG A 265 21.45 -8.35 3.83
N SER A 266 22.76 -8.18 3.64
CA SER A 266 23.67 -7.66 4.68
C SER A 266 23.65 -6.13 4.82
N ARG A 267 23.10 -5.41 3.84
CA ARG A 267 23.11 -3.94 3.73
C ARG A 267 21.73 -3.30 3.89
N ILE A 268 20.68 -4.07 3.68
CA ILE A 268 19.29 -3.65 3.88
C ILE A 268 18.68 -4.43 5.03
N GLU A 269 18.23 -3.70 6.05
CA GLU A 269 17.38 -4.25 7.09
C GLU A 269 15.92 -4.23 6.60
N VAL A 270 15.30 -5.41 6.52
CA VAL A 270 13.84 -5.52 6.32
C VAL A 270 13.22 -5.77 7.68
N SER A 271 12.33 -4.87 8.10
CA SER A 271 11.66 -4.96 9.40
C SER A 271 10.16 -4.83 9.22
N ALA A 272 9.41 -5.85 9.65
CA ALA A 272 7.99 -5.69 9.92
C ALA A 272 7.88 -4.88 11.23
N ARG A 273 7.56 -3.59 11.13
CA ARG A 273 7.66 -2.70 12.29
C ARG A 273 6.49 -2.99 13.28
N PRO A 274 6.79 -3.18 14.58
CA PRO A 274 5.82 -3.65 15.56
C PRO A 274 5.35 -2.54 16.52
N GLU A 275 5.25 -1.26 16.12
CA GLU A 275 5.13 -0.14 17.10
C GLU A 275 3.97 -0.28 18.09
N LEU A 276 2.90 -0.98 17.70
CA LEU A 276 1.78 -1.27 18.58
C LEU A 276 1.60 -2.76 18.85
N ASP A 277 2.56 -3.62 18.51
CA ASP A 277 2.43 -5.06 18.75
C ASP A 277 2.40 -5.35 20.24
N HIS A 278 3.18 -4.64 21.06
CA HIS A 278 3.08 -4.78 22.52
C HIS A 278 1.69 -4.40 23.04
N PHE A 279 1.06 -3.35 22.50
CA PHE A 279 -0.29 -3.00 22.87
C PHE A 279 -1.31 -4.01 22.32
N ALA A 280 -1.11 -4.51 21.10
CA ALA A 280 -1.91 -5.57 20.50
C ALA A 280 -1.84 -6.87 21.31
N ASP A 281 -0.67 -7.26 21.83
CA ASP A 281 -0.49 -8.41 22.72
C ASP A 281 -1.27 -8.20 24.03
N ARG A 282 -1.26 -6.97 24.58
CA ARG A 282 -2.06 -6.64 25.77
C ARG A 282 -3.55 -6.69 25.47
N VAL A 283 -3.99 -6.22 24.31
CA VAL A 283 -5.39 -6.33 23.86
C VAL A 283 -5.78 -7.81 23.78
N TYR A 284 -4.98 -8.63 23.09
CA TYR A 284 -5.19 -10.06 22.96
C TYR A 284 -5.33 -10.73 24.34
N HIS A 285 -4.36 -10.51 25.23
CA HIS A 285 -4.37 -11.00 26.60
C HIS A 285 -5.51 -10.45 27.46
N GLY A 286 -5.99 -9.25 27.16
CA GLY A 286 -7.18 -8.65 27.77
C GLY A 286 -8.43 -9.41 27.34
N LEU A 287 -8.59 -9.64 26.04
CA LEU A 287 -9.73 -10.34 25.46
C LEU A 287 -9.83 -11.78 25.97
N THR A 288 -8.70 -12.51 26.09
CA THR A 288 -8.68 -13.85 26.69
C THR A 288 -9.14 -13.89 28.15
N ARG A 289 -9.17 -12.72 28.83
CA ARG A 289 -9.65 -12.55 30.21
C ARG A 289 -10.99 -11.80 30.27
N GLY A 290 -11.69 -11.65 29.15
CA GLY A 290 -12.97 -10.95 29.05
C GLY A 290 -12.87 -9.42 29.21
N ARG A 291 -11.68 -8.83 29.01
CA ARG A 291 -11.46 -7.38 29.11
C ARG A 291 -11.25 -6.76 27.74
N VAL A 292 -11.96 -5.67 27.47
CA VAL A 292 -11.84 -4.89 26.23
C VAL A 292 -11.02 -3.64 26.53
N LEU A 293 -9.86 -3.49 25.88
CA LEU A 293 -8.94 -2.37 26.10
C LEU A 293 -9.07 -1.33 24.97
N GLY A 294 -9.07 -0.04 25.29
CA GLY A 294 -9.03 1.01 24.27
C GLY A 294 -7.79 1.88 24.34
N VAL A 295 -7.85 3.02 23.64
CA VAL A 295 -6.75 3.99 23.59
C VAL A 295 -6.31 4.46 24.98
N HIS A 296 -7.24 4.55 25.94
CA HIS A 296 -6.93 4.97 27.30
C HIS A 296 -6.06 3.97 28.06
N ASP A 297 -6.04 2.70 27.65
CA ASP A 297 -5.30 1.60 28.27
C ASP A 297 -3.87 1.44 27.73
N LEU A 298 -3.44 2.35 26.84
CA LEU A 298 -2.08 2.41 26.31
C LEU A 298 -1.04 2.49 27.44
N PRO A 299 -0.07 1.55 27.49
CA PRO A 299 1.05 1.58 28.42
C PRO A 299 1.76 2.94 28.48
N ALA A 300 2.28 3.28 29.66
CA ALA A 300 3.16 4.44 29.81
C ALA A 300 4.45 4.29 28.98
N ALA A 301 4.97 3.06 28.85
CA ALA A 301 6.16 2.76 28.04
C ALA A 301 5.97 3.12 26.55
N ASP A 302 4.78 2.90 25.99
CA ASP A 302 4.45 3.28 24.61
C ASP A 302 4.37 4.81 24.44
N ARG A 303 4.26 5.55 25.56
CA ARG A 303 4.35 7.01 25.63
C ARG A 303 5.76 7.51 25.93
N CYS A 304 6.74 6.63 26.13
CA CYS A 304 8.13 7.01 26.42
C CYS A 304 8.95 7.31 25.14
N ASP A 305 8.53 6.84 23.96
CA ASP A 305 9.11 7.30 22.69
C ASP A 305 8.77 8.79 22.50
N PRO A 306 9.75 9.70 22.43
CA PRO A 306 9.49 11.14 22.37
C PRO A 306 8.70 11.58 21.12
N VAL A 307 8.90 10.91 19.98
CA VAL A 307 8.21 11.20 18.72
C VAL A 307 6.77 10.71 18.81
N ILE A 308 6.55 9.46 19.23
CA ILE A 308 5.19 8.92 19.44
C ILE A 308 4.44 9.78 20.46
N ALA A 309 5.07 10.10 21.59
CA ALA A 309 4.46 10.91 22.63
C ALA A 309 4.06 12.31 22.13
N ALA A 310 4.91 12.94 21.30
CA ALA A 310 4.59 14.22 20.68
C ALA A 310 3.39 14.12 19.73
N VAL A 311 3.38 13.10 18.86
CA VAL A 311 2.27 12.87 17.92
C VAL A 311 0.97 12.56 18.65
N LEU A 312 1.00 11.70 19.67
CA LEU A 312 -0.19 11.37 20.46
C LEU A 312 -0.73 12.58 21.23
N ARG A 313 0.13 13.46 21.76
CA ARG A 313 -0.30 14.73 22.39
C ARG A 313 -0.92 15.70 21.41
N HIS A 314 -0.42 15.72 20.18
CA HIS A 314 -0.87 16.63 19.12
C HIS A 314 -2.18 16.13 18.48
N MET A 315 -2.22 14.89 18.00
CA MET A 315 -3.37 14.31 17.31
C MET A 315 -4.49 13.87 18.25
N ARG A 316 -4.18 13.54 19.51
CA ARG A 316 -5.13 13.13 20.56
C ARG A 316 -6.14 12.07 20.10
N PRO A 317 -5.69 10.88 19.66
CA PRO A 317 -6.59 9.84 19.19
C PRO A 317 -7.56 9.43 20.30
N ARG A 318 -8.84 9.28 19.94
CA ARG A 318 -9.95 8.86 20.81
C ARG A 318 -10.36 7.42 20.56
N THR A 319 -10.06 6.91 19.38
CA THR A 319 -10.37 5.53 18.97
C THR A 319 -9.09 4.79 18.61
N VAL A 320 -9.11 3.47 18.71
CA VAL A 320 -7.95 2.65 18.31
C VAL A 320 -7.62 2.82 16.82
N ALA A 321 -8.62 3.10 15.98
CA ALA A 321 -8.40 3.43 14.58
C ALA A 321 -7.61 4.74 14.40
N GLU A 322 -7.97 5.80 15.14
CA GLU A 322 -7.22 7.07 15.14
C GLU A 322 -5.80 6.88 15.69
N LEU A 323 -5.64 6.02 16.70
CA LEU A 323 -4.34 5.65 17.25
C LEU A 323 -3.45 5.01 16.19
N GLY A 324 -3.97 4.09 15.38
CA GLY A 324 -3.23 3.47 14.28
C GLY A 324 -2.72 4.48 13.24
N VAL A 325 -3.52 5.51 12.92
CA VAL A 325 -3.07 6.61 12.03
C VAL A 325 -1.98 7.44 12.71
N ALA A 326 -2.14 7.76 14.00
CA ALA A 326 -1.17 8.55 14.74
C ALA A 326 0.19 7.83 14.83
N THR A 327 0.21 6.52 15.04
CA THR A 327 1.48 5.76 15.06
C THR A 327 2.11 5.67 13.67
N TYR A 328 1.31 5.56 12.61
CA TYR A 328 1.84 5.60 11.25
C TYR A 328 2.47 6.97 10.93
N VAL A 329 1.85 8.06 11.38
CA VAL A 329 2.45 9.40 11.31
C VAL A 329 3.76 9.46 12.09
N ALA A 330 3.80 8.91 13.31
CA ALA A 330 5.01 8.91 14.14
C ALA A 330 6.18 8.17 13.48
N GLN A 331 5.92 7.10 12.71
CA GLN A 331 6.96 6.39 11.96
C GLN A 331 7.60 7.28 10.89
N TYR A 332 6.80 8.00 10.10
CA TYR A 332 7.32 8.95 9.11
C TYR A 332 8.19 10.03 9.75
N LEU A 333 7.76 10.54 10.91
CA LEU A 333 8.54 11.53 11.65
C LEU A 333 9.85 10.93 12.16
N ARG A 334 9.81 9.74 12.78
CA ARG A 334 11.01 9.05 13.30
C ARG A 334 12.02 8.78 12.19
N ALA A 335 11.55 8.34 11.03
CA ALA A 335 12.37 8.06 9.86
C ALA A 335 12.96 9.30 9.18
N GLY A 336 12.43 10.50 9.46
CA GLY A 336 12.81 11.74 8.78
C GLY A 336 13.54 12.76 9.65
N VAL A 337 13.78 12.47 10.94
CA VAL A 337 14.50 13.37 11.87
C VAL A 337 16.01 13.14 11.84
N GLY A 338 16.80 14.06 12.39
CA GLY A 338 18.23 13.82 12.66
C GLY A 338 19.12 13.70 11.42
N GLY A 339 18.65 14.18 10.26
CA GLY A 339 19.36 14.03 8.98
C GLY A 339 18.98 12.78 8.20
N SER A 340 18.12 11.90 8.75
CA SER A 340 17.53 10.75 8.07
C SER A 340 16.54 11.18 6.99
N LEU A 341 16.33 10.33 5.98
CA LEU A 341 15.30 10.52 4.95
C LEU A 341 14.25 9.41 5.02
N ALA A 342 12.99 9.82 5.20
CA ALA A 342 11.85 8.93 5.07
C ALA A 342 11.30 8.95 3.63
N VAL A 343 11.10 7.77 3.06
CA VAL A 343 10.52 7.60 1.71
C VAL A 343 9.30 6.70 1.81
N ALA A 344 8.11 7.23 1.53
CA ALA A 344 6.92 6.40 1.35
C ALA A 344 6.95 5.73 -0.02
N VAL A 345 6.82 4.41 -0.06
CA VAL A 345 6.52 3.64 -1.28
C VAL A 345 5.24 2.85 -1.02
N GLU A 346 4.11 3.45 -1.37
CA GLU A 346 2.80 3.05 -0.87
C GLU A 346 1.73 3.03 -1.96
N ASN A 347 0.57 2.48 -1.64
CA ASN A 347 -0.64 2.68 -2.45
C ASN A 347 -1.11 4.14 -2.38
N ASP A 348 -1.74 4.63 -3.46
CA ASP A 348 -2.21 6.02 -3.57
C ASP A 348 -3.08 6.51 -2.40
N PRO A 349 -4.02 5.70 -1.84
CA PRO A 349 -4.81 6.12 -0.69
C PRO A 349 -3.99 6.52 0.55
N GLU A 350 -2.76 6.01 0.70
CA GLU A 350 -1.89 6.28 1.84
C GLU A 350 -1.14 7.62 1.74
N ARG A 351 -1.24 8.33 0.60
CA ARG A 351 -0.71 9.69 0.43
C ARG A 351 -1.18 10.67 1.49
N ARG A 352 -2.41 10.48 1.98
CA ARG A 352 -2.99 11.31 3.04
C ARG A 352 -2.24 11.18 4.36
N ILE A 353 -1.64 10.02 4.64
CA ILE A 353 -0.88 9.79 5.88
C ILE A 353 0.44 10.56 5.81
N LEU A 354 1.18 10.46 4.69
CA LEU A 354 2.40 11.26 4.49
C LEU A 354 2.11 12.77 4.56
N SER A 355 1.00 13.20 3.96
CA SER A 355 0.57 14.61 4.01
C SER A 355 0.25 15.05 5.44
N THR A 356 -0.42 14.19 6.22
CA THR A 356 -0.67 14.41 7.64
C THR A 356 0.63 14.48 8.42
N ALA A 357 1.59 13.58 8.16
CA ALA A 357 2.89 13.57 8.81
C ALA A 357 3.67 14.87 8.55
N ARG A 358 3.68 15.39 7.31
CA ARG A 358 4.29 16.69 6.99
C ARG A 358 3.65 17.85 7.73
N ARG A 359 2.31 17.87 7.81
CA ARG A 359 1.59 18.89 8.58
C ARG A 359 1.99 18.84 10.05
N VAL A 360 1.92 17.65 10.66
CA VAL A 360 2.29 17.44 12.06
C VAL A 360 3.77 17.80 12.32
N ALA A 361 4.69 17.45 11.41
CA ALA A 361 6.10 17.85 11.52
C ALA A 361 6.29 19.37 11.60
N THR A 362 5.52 20.09 10.78
CA THR A 362 5.54 21.56 10.72
C THR A 362 4.98 22.15 12.01
N GLU A 363 3.83 21.65 12.47
CA GLU A 363 3.14 22.12 13.68
C GLU A 363 3.90 21.80 14.97
N LEU A 364 4.64 20.69 15.01
CA LEU A 364 5.54 20.33 16.12
C LEU A 364 6.86 21.13 16.11
N GLY A 365 7.05 22.02 15.13
CA GLY A 365 8.19 22.95 15.08
C GLY A 365 9.54 22.27 14.87
N SER A 366 9.59 21.16 14.11
CA SER A 366 10.82 20.38 13.88
C SER A 366 11.49 19.98 15.20
N HIS A 367 10.84 19.10 15.99
CA HIS A 367 11.34 18.66 17.30
C HIS A 367 12.85 18.38 17.30
N ARG A 368 13.63 19.34 17.83
CA ARG A 368 15.02 19.19 18.32
C ARG A 368 16.07 18.61 17.34
N GLY A 369 15.91 18.75 16.03
CA GLY A 369 16.87 18.11 15.09
C GLY A 369 16.86 18.59 13.63
N GLY A 370 16.23 19.73 13.32
CA GLY A 370 16.12 20.24 11.95
C GLY A 370 14.90 19.74 11.18
N PRO A 371 14.71 20.17 9.92
CA PRO A 371 13.51 19.90 9.13
C PRO A 371 13.36 18.40 8.86
N VAL A 372 12.15 17.86 9.09
CA VAL A 372 11.83 16.45 8.84
C VAL A 372 11.77 16.20 7.33
N ARG A 373 12.60 15.28 6.83
CA ARG A 373 12.72 15.00 5.39
C ARG A 373 11.87 13.80 5.01
N MET A 374 10.81 14.06 4.24
CA MET A 374 9.84 13.05 3.85
C MET A 374 9.46 13.22 2.38
N VAL A 375 9.65 12.18 1.58
CA VAL A 375 9.19 12.11 0.17
C VAL A 375 8.30 10.89 -0.02
N GLY A 376 7.51 10.88 -1.09
CA GLY A 376 6.62 9.75 -1.37
C GLY A 376 6.56 9.43 -2.86
N LEU A 377 6.52 8.14 -3.14
CA LEU A 377 6.40 7.50 -4.44
C LEU A 377 5.22 6.53 -4.40
N TYR A 378 4.24 6.71 -5.27
CA TYR A 378 2.97 5.97 -5.23
C TYR A 378 2.74 5.32 -6.60
N PRO A 379 3.28 4.10 -6.81
CA PRO A 379 3.08 3.36 -8.05
C PRO A 379 1.65 2.79 -8.10
N LEU A 380 0.94 3.02 -9.21
CA LEU A 380 -0.36 2.40 -9.48
C LEU A 380 -0.21 0.95 -9.95
N GLY A 381 -1.21 0.14 -9.61
CA GLY A 381 -1.37 -1.20 -10.16
C GLY A 381 -1.55 -1.20 -11.67
N ARG A 382 -1.22 -2.32 -12.30
CA ARG A 382 -1.47 -2.55 -13.75
C ARG A 382 -2.74 -3.33 -14.02
N LEU A 383 -3.32 -3.95 -12.99
CA LEU A 383 -4.59 -4.66 -13.03
C LEU A 383 -5.70 -3.79 -12.46
N TRP A 384 -6.66 -3.41 -13.30
CA TRP A 384 -7.69 -2.45 -12.92
C TRP A 384 -9.05 -3.13 -12.93
N ALA A 385 -9.82 -2.89 -11.87
CA ALA A 385 -11.14 -3.45 -11.69
C ALA A 385 -12.21 -2.41 -12.04
N THR A 386 -13.16 -2.81 -12.88
CA THR A 386 -14.33 -2.02 -13.26
C THR A 386 -15.60 -2.71 -12.77
N GLN A 387 -16.47 -1.93 -12.14
CA GLN A 387 -17.77 -2.38 -11.65
C GLN A 387 -18.90 -1.69 -12.43
N ALA A 388 -20.01 -2.40 -12.65
CA ALA A 388 -21.19 -1.88 -13.32
C ALA A 388 -21.64 -0.52 -12.74
N GLY A 389 -21.77 0.49 -13.60
CA GLY A 389 -22.32 1.80 -13.22
C GLY A 389 -21.46 2.65 -12.27
N THR A 390 -20.16 2.33 -12.10
CA THR A 390 -19.27 3.07 -11.18
C THR A 390 -17.94 3.44 -11.83
N VAL A 391 -17.16 4.27 -11.11
CA VAL A 391 -15.82 4.72 -11.51
C VAL A 391 -14.84 3.55 -11.41
N THR A 392 -14.15 3.21 -12.51
CA THR A 392 -13.01 2.28 -12.47
C THR A 392 -11.97 2.76 -11.48
N ARG A 393 -11.55 1.86 -10.58
CA ARG A 393 -10.49 2.15 -9.61
C ARG A 393 -9.28 1.28 -9.93
N PRO A 394 -8.05 1.82 -9.84
CA PRO A 394 -6.82 1.04 -10.04
C PRO A 394 -6.53 0.11 -8.84
N ASP A 395 -7.55 -0.24 -8.04
CA ASP A 395 -7.39 -0.85 -6.74
C ASP A 395 -8.17 -2.16 -6.64
N LEU A 396 -7.42 -3.27 -6.58
CA LEU A 396 -7.95 -4.61 -6.29
C LEU A 396 -8.31 -4.77 -4.80
N TYR A 397 -8.00 -3.80 -3.94
CA TYR A 397 -8.38 -3.87 -2.53
C TYR A 397 -9.90 -3.97 -2.37
N GLN A 398 -10.67 -3.19 -3.12
CA GLN A 398 -12.15 -3.17 -2.99
C GLN A 398 -12.84 -4.23 -3.83
N HIS A 399 -12.08 -4.94 -4.67
CA HIS A 399 -12.59 -5.89 -5.61
C HIS A 399 -11.73 -7.12 -5.47
N THR A 400 -12.20 -8.15 -4.77
CA THR A 400 -11.49 -9.42 -4.65
C THR A 400 -11.80 -10.28 -5.87
N PRO A 401 -11.06 -10.18 -7.01
CA PRO A 401 -11.25 -11.18 -8.05
C PRO A 401 -10.84 -12.53 -7.46
N GLY A 402 -11.58 -13.58 -7.84
CA GLY A 402 -11.10 -14.93 -7.63
C GLY A 402 -9.79 -15.16 -8.39
N ARG A 403 -9.21 -16.35 -8.25
CA ARG A 403 -7.96 -16.70 -8.94
C ARG A 403 -8.06 -16.67 -10.46
N TRP A 404 -9.24 -16.96 -11.01
CA TRP A 404 -9.43 -17.24 -12.44
C TRP A 404 -10.35 -16.22 -13.09
N ALA A 405 -9.96 -15.67 -14.23
CA ALA A 405 -10.84 -14.83 -15.06
C ALA A 405 -10.95 -15.38 -16.49
N ARG A 406 -11.93 -14.92 -17.28
CA ARG A 406 -11.97 -15.26 -18.71
C ARG A 406 -11.47 -14.09 -19.53
N ASP A 407 -10.58 -14.37 -20.47
CA ASP A 407 -10.16 -13.39 -21.47
C ASP A 407 -11.35 -13.08 -22.38
N SER A 408 -11.66 -11.80 -22.62
CA SER A 408 -12.85 -11.47 -23.41
C SER A 408 -12.65 -11.70 -24.91
N ALA A 409 -11.41 -11.73 -25.39
CA ALA A 409 -11.09 -11.88 -26.80
C ALA A 409 -10.96 -13.36 -27.19
N SER A 410 -10.27 -14.17 -26.37
CA SER A 410 -10.10 -15.61 -26.64
C SER A 410 -11.10 -16.51 -25.92
N GLY A 411 -11.79 -16.02 -24.88
CA GLY A 411 -12.69 -16.83 -24.03
C GLY A 411 -11.95 -17.79 -23.09
N GLU A 412 -10.62 -17.83 -23.15
CA GLU A 412 -9.77 -18.72 -22.36
C GLU A 412 -9.74 -18.31 -20.88
N LEU A 413 -9.51 -19.29 -20.01
CA LEU A 413 -9.32 -19.03 -18.59
C LEU A 413 -7.90 -18.52 -18.33
N VAL A 414 -7.78 -17.45 -17.58
CA VAL A 414 -6.53 -16.79 -17.20
C VAL A 414 -6.33 -16.94 -15.69
N ASP A 415 -5.18 -17.46 -15.27
CA ASP A 415 -4.74 -17.43 -13.86
C ASP A 415 -4.27 -16.01 -13.53
N LEU A 416 -5.02 -15.29 -12.70
CA LEU A 416 -4.69 -13.93 -12.31
C LEU A 416 -3.44 -13.84 -11.43
N LEU A 417 -3.11 -14.90 -10.67
CA LEU A 417 -1.88 -14.93 -9.87
C LEU A 417 -0.66 -15.06 -10.78
N GLN A 418 -0.75 -15.91 -11.81
CA GLN A 418 0.28 -16.00 -12.84
C GLN A 418 0.43 -14.67 -13.60
N LEU A 419 -0.69 -14.04 -13.96
CA LEU A 419 -0.69 -12.73 -14.62
C LEU A 419 0.00 -11.66 -13.76
N CYS A 420 -0.21 -11.63 -12.44
CA CYS A 420 0.54 -10.75 -11.54
C CYS A 420 2.05 -11.00 -11.62
N GLY A 421 2.47 -12.27 -11.66
CA GLY A 421 3.88 -12.64 -11.83
C GLY A 421 4.47 -12.12 -13.14
N ASP A 422 3.73 -12.25 -14.24
CA ASP A 422 4.14 -11.78 -15.57
C ASP A 422 4.19 -10.24 -15.66
N LEU A 423 3.31 -9.54 -14.94
CA LEU A 423 3.28 -8.07 -14.91
C LEU A 423 4.43 -7.46 -14.10
N TYR A 424 4.96 -8.21 -13.13
CA TYR A 424 6.02 -7.80 -12.21
C TYR A 424 7.13 -8.87 -12.11
N PRO A 425 7.84 -9.17 -13.20
CA PRO A 425 8.82 -10.25 -13.25
C PRO A 425 9.96 -10.05 -12.24
N ALA A 426 10.49 -11.14 -11.70
CA ALA A 426 11.68 -11.15 -10.83
C ALA A 426 12.93 -10.66 -11.58
N ARG A 427 13.91 -10.07 -10.87
CA ARG A 427 14.95 -9.23 -11.50
C ARG A 427 16.37 -9.43 -11.01
N ARG A 428 16.72 -10.67 -10.66
CA ARG A 428 18.11 -10.99 -10.29
C ARG A 428 19.13 -10.64 -11.39
N GLU A 429 18.71 -10.57 -12.66
CA GLU A 429 19.60 -10.44 -13.82
C GLU A 429 19.83 -9.01 -14.34
N LEU A 430 19.07 -7.99 -13.89
CA LEU A 430 19.20 -6.63 -14.42
C LEU A 430 20.35 -5.81 -13.79
N TYR A 431 20.75 -6.13 -12.56
CA TYR A 431 21.78 -5.38 -11.85
C TYR A 431 23.23 -5.64 -12.31
N PRO A 432 23.61 -6.85 -12.75
CA PRO A 432 24.90 -7.07 -13.40
C PRO A 432 25.07 -6.24 -14.68
N ALA A 433 24.00 -6.09 -15.48
CA ALA A 433 24.01 -5.29 -16.71
C ALA A 433 24.15 -3.77 -16.46
N LEU A 434 23.79 -3.30 -15.27
CA LEU A 434 23.88 -1.90 -14.85
C LEU A 434 25.23 -1.55 -14.19
N GLY A 435 26.24 -2.42 -14.29
CA GLY A 435 27.58 -2.18 -13.73
C GLY A 435 27.65 -2.26 -12.20
N MET A 436 26.56 -2.65 -11.52
CA MET A 436 26.51 -2.72 -10.06
C MET A 436 27.23 -3.95 -9.47
N ALA A 437 27.55 -4.96 -10.30
CA ALA A 437 28.37 -6.10 -9.87
C ALA A 437 29.79 -5.68 -9.44
N ALA A 438 30.40 -4.72 -10.16
CA ALA A 438 31.75 -4.24 -9.86
C ALA A 438 31.81 -3.48 -8.51
N VAL A 439 30.74 -2.81 -8.11
CA VAL A 439 30.66 -2.09 -6.83
C VAL A 439 30.55 -3.06 -5.64
N LEU A 440 29.90 -4.21 -5.84
CA LEU A 440 29.74 -5.24 -4.80
C LEU A 440 30.99 -6.12 -4.63
N GLU A 441 31.87 -6.21 -5.64
CA GLU A 441 33.16 -6.91 -5.52
C GLU A 441 34.27 -6.03 -4.89
N SER A 442 34.07 -4.71 -4.87
CA SER A 442 35.07 -3.74 -4.37
C SER A 442 34.80 -3.19 -2.96
N ALA A 443 33.66 -3.53 -2.34
CA ALA A 443 33.22 -3.04 -1.03
C ALA A 443 32.74 -4.19 -0.16
#